data_AF-A0A963WDN2-F1
#
_entry.id   AF-A0A963WDN2-F1
#
_cell.length_a   1.000
_cell.length_b   1.000
_cell.length_c   1.000
_cell.angle_alpha   90.00
_cell.angle_beta   90.00
_cell.angle_gamma   90.00
#
_symmetry.space_group_name_H-M   'P 1'
#
loop_
_entity.id
_entity.type
_entity.pdbx_description
1 polymer ?
#
loop_
_entity_poly.entity_id
_entity_poly.type
_entity_poly.pdbx_seq_one_letter_code
_entity_poly.pdbx_strand_id
1 'polypeptide(L)'
;AAIANTALGLLKTGDEVLIPDNAYGPNKALAEGELAQYGITHAYYDPMDVADLAARISGRTRLVWLEAAGSVTMEFPDLVGQVRLC
;
A
#
# COMPACT_ATOMS: atom_id res chain seq x y z
N ALA A 1 -11.77 10.55 1.51
CA ALA A 1 -12.96 9.74 1.19
C ALA A 1 -12.65 8.60 0.22
N ALA A 2 -12.17 8.85 -1.00
CA ALA A 2 -11.94 7.80 -2.01
C ALA A 2 -10.95 6.69 -1.59
N ILE A 3 -9.82 7.05 -0.98
CA ILE A 3 -8.82 6.09 -0.48
C ILE A 3 -9.45 5.15 0.56
N ALA A 4 -10.07 5.70 1.59
CA ALA A 4 -10.75 4.92 2.62
C ALA A 4 -11.87 4.04 2.04
N ASN A 5 -12.67 4.56 1.11
CA ASN A 5 -13.73 3.78 0.46
C ASN A 5 -13.17 2.60 -0.34
N THR A 6 -12.02 2.78 -1.00
CA THR A 6 -11.34 1.72 -1.76
C THR A 6 -10.80 0.65 -0.81
N ALA A 7 -10.11 1.05 0.26
CA ALA A 7 -9.60 0.12 1.26
C ALA A 7 -10.73 -0.69 1.91
N LEU A 8 -11.79 -0.03 2.38
CA LEU A 8 -12.92 -0.69 3.04
C LEU A 8 -13.79 -1.52 2.08
N GLY A 9 -13.75 -1.23 0.77
CA GLY A 9 -14.46 -2.01 -0.25
C GLY A 9 -13.72 -3.27 -0.67
N LEU A 10 -12.38 -3.30 -0.56
CA LEU A 10 -11.54 -4.40 -1.06
C LEU A 10 -10.97 -5.30 0.05
N LEU A 11 -10.85 -4.78 1.27
CA LEU A 11 -10.18 -5.46 2.38
C LEU A 11 -11.17 -5.92 3.44
N LYS A 12 -10.88 -7.07 4.05
CA LYS A 12 -11.57 -7.61 5.22
C LYS A 12 -10.57 -8.10 6.27
N THR A 13 -11.05 -8.42 7.47
CA THR A 13 -10.23 -8.96 8.56
C THR A 13 -9.34 -10.11 8.10
N GLY A 14 -8.04 -10.03 8.41
CA GLY A 14 -7.01 -10.99 8.01
C GLY A 14 -6.30 -10.67 6.68
N ASP A 15 -6.81 -9.72 5.90
CA ASP A 15 -6.14 -9.23 4.69
C ASP A 15 -5.03 -8.22 5.02
N GLU A 16 -4.20 -7.93 4.03
CA GLU A 16 -3.05 -7.03 4.13
C GLU A 16 -3.02 -6.02 2.96
N VAL A 17 -2.64 -4.78 3.28
CA VAL A 17 -2.36 -3.73 2.30
C VAL A 17 -0.87 -3.34 2.32
N LEU A 18 -0.25 -3.27 1.13
CA LEU A 18 1.11 -2.74 0.98
C LEU A 18 1.05 -1.27 0.59
N ILE A 19 1.86 -0.44 1.27
CA ILE A 19 1.87 1.02 1.13
C ILE A 19 3.32 1.48 0.88
N PRO A 20 3.60 2.38 -0.08
CA PRO A 20 4.95 2.90 -0.27
C PRO A 20 5.32 3.78 0.93
N ASP A 21 6.58 3.69 1.35
CA ASP A 21 7.08 4.43 2.51
C ASP A 21 7.07 5.96 2.34
N ASN A 22 6.92 6.48 1.13
CA ASN A 22 6.77 7.90 0.82
C ASN A 22 5.32 8.33 0.50
N ALA A 23 4.35 7.45 0.81
CA ALA A 23 2.92 7.69 0.55
C ALA A 23 2.34 8.88 1.32
N TYR A 24 1.20 9.36 0.82
CA TYR A 24 0.38 10.36 1.49
C TYR A 24 0.06 9.99 2.95
N GLY A 25 0.41 10.87 3.88
CA GLY A 25 0.32 10.62 5.33
C GLY A 25 -1.05 10.12 5.83
N PRO A 26 -2.18 10.71 5.40
CA PRO A 26 -3.49 10.20 5.79
C PRO A 26 -3.83 8.78 5.34
N ASN A 27 -3.21 8.25 4.27
CA ASN A 27 -3.36 6.83 3.92
C ASN A 27 -2.66 5.94 4.95
N LYS A 28 -1.49 6.37 5.44
CA LYS A 28 -0.76 5.67 6.52
C LYS A 28 -1.54 5.72 7.83
N ALA A 29 -2.06 6.89 8.20
CA ALA A 29 -2.87 7.06 9.40
C ALA A 29 -4.12 6.16 9.38
N LEU A 30 -4.80 6.06 8.24
CA LEU A 30 -5.92 5.13 8.05
C LEU A 30 -5.51 3.66 8.27
N ALA A 31 -4.34 3.27 7.77
CA ALA A 31 -3.83 1.91 7.87
C ALA A 31 -3.39 1.53 9.30
N GLU A 32 -2.70 2.45 9.98
CA GLU A 32 -2.23 2.30 11.36
C GLU A 32 -3.38 2.38 12.39
N GLY A 33 -4.42 3.14 12.06
CA GLY A 33 -5.61 3.33 12.87
C GLY A 33 -6.73 2.36 12.53
N GLU A 34 -7.68 2.82 11.71
CA GLU A 34 -8.95 2.15 11.45
C GLU A 34 -8.80 0.75 10.84
N LEU A 35 -7.91 0.57 9.86
CA LEU A 35 -7.73 -0.75 9.24
C LEU A 35 -7.16 -1.76 10.24
N ALA A 36 -6.19 -1.35 11.05
CA ALA A 36 -5.64 -2.19 12.12
C ALA A 36 -6.72 -2.60 13.14
N GLN A 37 -7.62 -1.69 13.51
CA GLN A 37 -8.75 -1.99 14.40
C GLN A 37 -9.73 -3.01 13.80
N TYR A 38 -9.86 -3.05 12.47
CA TYR A 38 -10.65 -4.06 11.76
C TYR A 38 -9.91 -5.37 11.51
N GLY A 39 -8.68 -5.50 12.03
CA GLY A 39 -7.83 -6.67 11.87
C GLY A 39 -7.25 -6.83 10.46
N ILE A 40 -7.13 -5.73 9.72
CA ILE A 40 -6.42 -5.65 8.44
C ILE A 40 -4.98 -5.21 8.75
N THR A 41 -3.99 -5.95 8.27
CA THR A 41 -2.58 -5.58 8.46
C THR A 41 -2.10 -4.66 7.35
N HIS A 42 -1.03 -3.92 7.61
CA HIS A 42 -0.32 -3.17 6.58
C HIS A 42 1.18 -3.44 6.66
N ALA A 43 1.87 -3.26 5.55
CA ALA A 43 3.32 -3.19 5.53
C ALA A 43 3.77 -2.10 4.55
N TYR A 44 4.90 -1.46 4.89
CA TYR A 44 5.52 -0.50 3.99
C TYR A 44 6.47 -1.19 3.03
N TYR A 45 6.67 -0.64 1.84
CA TYR A 45 7.68 -1.06 0.88
C TYR A 45 8.44 0.14 0.29
N ASP A 46 9.66 -0.08 -0.20
CA ASP A 46 10.43 0.92 -0.92
C ASP A 46 9.87 1.07 -2.34
N PRO A 47 9.28 2.24 -2.70
CA PRO A 47 8.72 2.44 -4.02
C PRO A 47 9.75 2.40 -5.14
N MET A 48 11.03 2.64 -4.85
CA MET A 48 12.09 2.65 -5.84
C MET A 48 12.68 1.25 -6.10
N ASP A 49 12.30 0.25 -5.30
CA ASP A 49 12.76 -1.13 -5.43
C ASP A 49 11.58 -2.10 -5.66
N VAL A 50 11.40 -2.51 -6.92
CA VAL A 50 10.38 -3.52 -7.30
C VAL A 50 10.62 -4.87 -6.62
N ALA A 51 11.88 -5.21 -6.29
CA ALA A 51 12.19 -6.46 -5.61
C ALA A 51 11.78 -6.42 -4.12
N ASP A 52 11.89 -5.26 -3.46
CA ASP A 52 11.38 -5.07 -2.09
C ASP A 52 9.85 -5.21 -2.05
N LEU A 53 9.13 -4.63 -3.04
CA LEU A 53 7.69 -4.87 -3.18
C LEU A 53 7.38 -6.37 -3.35
N ALA A 54 8.10 -7.05 -4.25
CA ALA A 54 7.90 -8.48 -4.50
C ALA A 54 8.12 -9.34 -3.24
N ALA A 55 9.12 -9.01 -2.45
CA ALA A 55 9.45 -9.74 -1.21
C ALA A 55 8.38 -9.57 -0.12
N ARG A 56 7.57 -8.51 -0.18
CA ARG A 56 6.52 -8.21 0.82
C ARG A 56 5.15 -8.75 0.44
N ILE A 57 4.93 -9.07 -0.84
CA ILE A 57 3.68 -9.70 -1.27
C ILE A 57 3.54 -11.07 -0.61
N SER A 58 2.45 -11.25 0.12
CA SER A 58 2.12 -12.45 0.87
C SER A 58 0.77 -13.03 0.43
N GLY A 59 0.45 -14.23 0.89
CA GLY A 59 -0.88 -14.81 0.66
C GLY A 59 -2.05 -13.99 1.25
N ARG A 60 -1.76 -13.04 2.14
CA ARG A 60 -2.75 -12.12 2.74
C ARG A 60 -2.88 -10.80 1.98
N THR A 61 -1.92 -10.46 1.12
CA THR A 61 -1.95 -9.20 0.37
C THR A 61 -3.15 -9.19 -0.58
N ARG A 62 -4.02 -8.19 -0.43
CA ARG A 62 -5.20 -7.98 -1.28
C ARG A 62 -5.24 -6.61 -1.93
N LEU A 63 -4.43 -5.68 -1.46
CA LEU A 63 -4.28 -4.36 -2.04
C LEU A 63 -2.82 -3.93 -2.00
N VAL A 64 -2.34 -3.39 -3.11
CA VAL A 64 -1.05 -2.69 -3.21
C VAL A 64 -1.35 -1.26 -3.63
N TRP A 65 -0.95 -0.29 -2.83
CA TRP A 65 -1.09 1.14 -3.14
C TRP A 65 0.15 1.62 -3.87
N LEU A 66 0.00 2.30 -5.01
CA LEU A 66 1.11 2.85 -5.80
C LEU A 66 0.94 4.37 -5.92
N GLU A 67 2.04 5.13 -5.84
CA GLU A 67 2.06 6.59 -6.08
C GLU A 67 3.17 6.97 -7.06
N ALA A 68 2.84 7.77 -8.08
CA ALA A 68 3.79 8.28 -9.06
C ALA A 68 3.39 9.73 -9.46
N ALA A 69 4.06 10.77 -8.95
CA ALA A 69 5.16 10.74 -7.98
C ALA A 69 4.68 10.39 -6.56
N GLY A 70 5.62 9.94 -5.70
CA GLY A 70 5.36 9.77 -4.27
C GLY A 70 5.03 11.11 -3.58
N SER A 71 4.03 11.11 -2.70
CA SER A 71 3.51 12.35 -2.12
C SER A 71 4.50 13.13 -1.25
N VAL A 72 5.49 12.46 -0.64
CA VAL A 72 6.46 13.09 0.27
C VAL A 72 7.74 13.51 -0.45
N THR A 73 8.33 12.61 -1.25
CA THR A 73 9.65 12.83 -1.87
C THR A 73 9.60 13.25 -3.33
N MET A 74 8.42 13.15 -3.98
CA MET A 74 8.23 13.43 -5.42
C MET A 74 9.05 12.53 -6.35
N GLU A 75 9.52 11.38 -5.86
CA GLU A 75 10.20 10.38 -6.68
C GLU A 75 9.21 9.63 -7.58
N PHE A 76 9.67 9.23 -8.76
CA PHE A 76 8.89 8.47 -9.73
C PHE A 76 9.37 7.02 -9.75
N PRO A 77 8.60 6.07 -9.19
CA PRO A 77 8.96 4.66 -9.23
C PRO A 77 8.80 4.06 -10.63
N ASP A 78 9.36 2.87 -10.84
CA ASP A 78 9.02 2.04 -12.02
C ASP A 78 7.58 1.51 -11.89
N LEU A 79 6.61 2.38 -12.19
CA LEU A 79 5.19 2.09 -12.08
C LEU A 79 4.78 0.90 -12.97
N VAL A 80 5.38 0.77 -14.15
CA VAL A 80 5.08 -0.34 -15.07
C VAL A 80 5.61 -1.66 -14.51
N GLY A 81 6.81 -1.66 -13.93
CA GLY A 81 7.36 -2.81 -13.21
C GLY A 81 6.49 -3.23 -12.04
N GLN A 82 6.05 -2.28 -11.21
CA GLN A 82 5.17 -2.53 -10.07
C GLN A 82 3.79 -3.10 -10.48
N VAL A 83 3.18 -2.56 -11.55
CA VAL A 83 1.89 -3.06 -12.06
C VAL A 83 2.01 -4.46 -12.65
N ARG A 84 3.13 -4.80 -13.30
CA ARG A 84 3.35 -6.15 -13.84
C ARG A 84 3.60 -7.21 -12.77
N LEU A 85 4.06 -6.79 -11.60
CA LEU A 85 4.33 -7.67 -10.47
C LEU A 85 3.04 -8.08 -9.74
N CYS A 86 2.06 -7.17 -9.67
CA CYS A 86 0.77 -7.38 -8.99
C CYS A 86 -0.24 -8.12 -9.87
#